data_AF-A0A1G9V0A8-F1
#
_entry.id   AF-A0A1G9V0A8-F1
#
_cell.length_a   1.000
_cell.length_b   1.000
_cell.length_c   1.000
_cell.angle_alpha   90.00
_cell.angle_beta   90.00
_cell.angle_gamma   90.00
#
_symmetry.space_group_name_H-M   'P 1'
#
loop_
_entity.id
_entity.type
_entity.pdbx_description
1 polymer ?
#
loop_
_entity_poly.entity_id
_entity_poly.type
_entity_poly.pdbx_seq_one_letter_code
_entity_poly.pdbx_strand_id
1 'polypeptide(L)'
;MSLYRQEKLIYTLLKFRWKKYGLTHIKVECYNRFQGDKYICRLEVFKGGRGIKNRLMKYEAQLEDKFVVEAERRLKEILVAVP
;
A
#
# COMPACT_ATOMS: atom_id res chain seq x y z
N MET A 1 7.23 -19.13 -0.32
CA MET A 1 6.05 -18.45 0.28
C MET A 1 5.16 -18.00 -0.89
N SER A 2 3.85 -18.22 -0.90
CA SER A 2 3.01 -17.81 -2.04
C SER A 2 2.76 -16.30 -2.05
N LEU A 3 2.68 -15.69 -3.24
CA LEU A 3 2.36 -14.26 -3.45
C LEU A 3 1.16 -13.81 -2.62
N TYR A 4 0.10 -14.62 -2.62
CA TYR A 4 -1.11 -14.38 -1.81
C TYR A 4 -0.85 -14.23 -0.31
N ARG A 5 0.09 -15.01 0.26
CA ARG A 5 0.45 -14.89 1.68
C ARG A 5 1.19 -13.57 1.94
N GLN A 6 2.07 -13.14 1.04
CA GLN A 6 2.76 -11.85 1.14
C GLN A 6 1.78 -10.68 1.04
N GLU A 7 0.85 -10.70 0.08
CA GLU A 7 -0.21 -9.70 -0.05
C GLU A 7 -1.02 -9.56 1.24
N LYS A 8 -1.48 -10.68 1.80
CA LYS A 8 -2.29 -10.70 3.02
C LYS A 8 -1.51 -10.20 4.24
N LEU A 9 -0.23 -10.53 4.34
CA LEU A 9 0.65 -10.08 5.41
C LEU A 9 0.86 -8.57 5.33
N ILE A 10 1.21 -8.04 4.15
CA ILE A 10 1.40 -6.60 3.93
C ILE A 10 0.10 -5.84 4.18
N TYR A 11 -1.02 -6.32 3.66
CA TYR A 11 -2.33 -5.73 3.93
C TYR A 11 -2.64 -5.66 5.43
N THR A 12 -2.37 -6.74 6.17
CA THR A 12 -2.61 -6.79 7.62
C THR A 12 -1.72 -5.80 8.36
N LEU A 13 -0.42 -5.75 8.04
CA LEU A 13 0.53 -4.82 8.63
C LEU A 13 0.15 -3.35 8.38
N LEU A 14 -0.18 -3.00 7.14
CA LEU A 14 -0.59 -1.66 6.77
C LEU A 14 -1.89 -1.27 7.46
N LYS A 15 -2.90 -2.15 7.44
CA LYS A 15 -4.18 -1.91 8.11
C LYS A 15 -4.00 -1.66 9.62
N PHE A 16 -3.11 -2.40 10.26
CA PHE A 16 -2.80 -2.20 11.68
C PHE A 16 -2.09 -0.87 11.92
N ARG A 17 -0.95 -0.61 11.24
CA ARG A 17 -0.17 0.64 11.43
C ARG A 17 -0.97 1.89 11.10
N TRP A 18 -1.83 1.81 10.08
CA TRP A 18 -2.53 2.97 9.51
C TRP A 18 -3.94 3.16 10.05
N LYS A 19 -4.35 2.36 11.05
CA LYS A 19 -5.66 2.46 11.69
C LYS A 19 -6.01 3.89 12.13
N LYS A 20 -5.02 4.65 12.61
CA LYS A 20 -5.16 6.03 13.07
C LYS A 20 -5.50 7.04 11.97
N TYR A 21 -5.27 6.72 10.70
CA TYR A 21 -5.47 7.66 9.58
C TYR A 21 -6.90 7.68 9.03
N GLY A 22 -7.81 6.88 9.58
CA GLY A 22 -9.21 6.86 9.17
C GLY A 22 -9.42 6.47 7.71
N LEU A 23 -8.56 5.61 7.17
CA LEU A 23 -8.61 5.16 5.77
C LEU A 23 -9.84 4.28 5.56
N THR A 24 -10.55 4.49 4.45
CA THR A 24 -11.76 3.72 4.12
C THR A 24 -11.42 2.39 3.47
N HIS A 25 -10.37 2.37 2.65
CA HIS A 25 -9.95 1.17 1.94
C HIS A 25 -8.44 1.20 1.65
N ILE A 26 -7.84 0.02 1.75
CA ILE A 26 -6.45 -0.24 1.38
C ILE A 26 -6.48 -1.45 0.46
N LYS A 27 -5.90 -1.34 -0.72
CA LYS A 27 -5.78 -2.42 -1.70
C LYS A 27 -4.30 -2.75 -1.86
N VAL A 28 -3.94 -4.02 -1.71
CA VAL A 28 -2.58 -4.53 -1.91
C VAL A 28 -2.65 -5.62 -2.97
N GLU A 29 -1.84 -5.49 -4.01
CA GLU A 29 -1.66 -6.48 -5.07
C GLU A 29 -0.18 -6.71 -5.25
N CYS A 30 0.29 -7.94 -5.12
CA CYS A 30 1.68 -8.31 -5.35
C CYS A 30 1.77 -9.28 -6.53
N TYR A 31 2.76 -9.05 -7.38
CA TYR A 31 2.91 -9.80 -8.63
C TYR A 31 4.38 -9.90 -9.02
N ASN A 32 4.70 -10.90 -9.83
CA ASN A 32 6.04 -11.11 -10.36
C ASN A 32 6.20 -10.36 -11.69
N ARG A 33 7.35 -9.72 -11.92
CA ARG A 33 7.72 -9.32 -13.26
C ARG A 33 8.34 -10.51 -13.99
N PHE A 34 7.97 -10.70 -15.25
CA PHE A 34 8.51 -11.76 -16.12
C PHE A 34 10.05 -11.71 -16.33
N GLN A 35 10.76 -10.67 -15.87
CA GLN A 35 12.20 -10.44 -16.11
C GLN A 35 13.09 -10.47 -14.85
N GLY A 36 12.68 -11.16 -13.79
CA GLY A 36 13.53 -11.41 -12.64
C GLY A 36 12.71 -11.70 -11.39
N ASP A 37 13.30 -12.42 -10.44
CA ASP A 37 12.69 -12.85 -9.17
C ASP A 37 12.32 -11.71 -8.19
N LYS A 38 12.03 -10.52 -8.73
CA LYS A 38 11.69 -9.33 -7.98
C LYS A 38 10.17 -9.24 -7.85
N TYR A 39 9.71 -9.57 -6.65
CA TYR A 39 8.34 -9.37 -6.23
C TYR A 39 8.01 -7.87 -6.20
N ILE A 40 6.99 -7.45 -6.93
CA ILE A 40 6.46 -6.09 -6.90
C ILE A 40 5.18 -6.10 -6.07
N CYS A 41 4.96 -5.07 -5.26
CA CYS A 41 3.66 -4.80 -4.66
C CYS A 41 3.16 -3.42 -5.07
N ARG A 42 1.91 -3.39 -5.51
CA ARG A 42 1.10 -2.20 -5.72
C ARG A 42 0.20 -2.01 -4.50
N LEU A 43 0.20 -0.80 -4.00
CA LEU A 43 -0.59 -0.33 -2.88
C LEU A 43 -1.46 0.84 -3.34
N GLU A 44 -2.77 0.73 -3.12
CA GLU A 44 -3.70 1.84 -3.29
C GLU A 44 -4.42 2.14 -1.99
N VAL A 45 -4.51 3.42 -1.64
CA VAL A 45 -5.11 3.89 -0.40
C VAL A 45 -6.23 4.87 -0.71
N PHE A 46 -7.36 4.70 -0.03
CA PHE A 46 -8.56 5.49 -0.26
C PHE A 46 -9.13 6.04 1.06
N LYS A 47 -9.68 7.25 1.01
CA LYS A 47 -10.36 7.93 2.13
C LYS A 47 -11.64 8.59 1.62
N GLY A 48 -12.76 8.34 2.29
CA GLY A 48 -14.10 8.84 1.88
C GLY A 48 -14.85 7.95 0.88
N GLY A 49 -14.36 6.72 0.61
CA GLY A 49 -15.03 5.71 -0.24
C GLY A 49 -14.03 4.89 -1.07
N ARG A 50 -14.53 4.07 -2.01
CA ARG A 50 -13.69 3.17 -2.84
C ARG A 50 -13.49 3.62 -4.29
N GLY A 51 -14.12 4.72 -4.71
CA GLY A 51 -13.98 5.24 -6.07
C GLY A 51 -12.62 5.90 -6.30
N ILE A 52 -12.23 6.03 -7.58
CA ILE A 52 -10.95 6.65 -7.99
C ILE A 52 -10.78 8.07 -7.44
N LYS A 53 -11.89 8.83 -7.34
CA LYS A 53 -11.94 10.19 -6.78
C LYS A 53 -11.54 10.26 -5.30
N ASN A 54 -11.62 9.14 -4.59
CA ASN A 54 -11.32 9.03 -3.16
C ASN A 54 -9.93 8.39 -2.92
N ARG A 55 -9.16 8.12 -3.99
CA ARG A 55 -7.82 7.53 -3.90
C ARG A 55 -6.82 8.61 -3.47
N LEU A 56 -6.26 8.45 -2.28
CA LEU A 56 -5.21 9.32 -1.75
C LEU A 56 -3.85 8.98 -2.34
N MET A 57 -3.57 7.68 -2.52
CA MET A 57 -2.23 7.24 -2.88
C MET A 57 -2.31 6.01 -3.80
N LYS A 58 -1.42 5.99 -4.79
CA LYS A 58 -1.01 4.80 -5.52
C LYS A 58 0.51 4.71 -5.42
N TYR A 59 1.02 3.60 -4.88
CA TYR A 59 2.44 3.35 -4.72
C TYR A 59 2.78 1.95 -5.22
N GLU A 60 3.82 1.83 -6.03
CA GLU A 60 4.19 0.58 -6.68
C GLU A 60 5.71 0.44 -6.64
N ALA A 61 6.18 -0.58 -5.94
CA ALA A 61 7.61 -0.80 -5.71
C ALA A 61 7.91 -2.27 -5.43
N GLN A 62 9.20 -2.61 -5.43
CA GLN A 62 9.65 -3.94 -5.03
C GLN A 62 9.31 -4.21 -3.57
N LEU A 63 8.89 -5.43 -3.28
CA LEU A 63 8.60 -5.90 -1.94
C LEU A 63 9.93 -6.20 -1.22
N GLU A 64 10.50 -5.15 -0.66
CA GLU A 64 11.69 -5.18 0.18
C GLU A 64 11.35 -4.72 1.60
N ASP A 65 12.27 -4.90 2.55
CA ASP A 65 12.09 -4.56 3.97
C ASP A 65 11.61 -3.12 4.21
N LYS A 66 12.00 -2.20 3.32
CA LYS A 66 11.67 -0.77 3.42
C LYS A 66 10.29 -0.41 2.84
N PHE A 67 9.61 -1.34 2.17
CA PHE A 67 8.36 -1.05 1.44
C PHE A 67 7.30 -0.40 2.33
N VAL A 68 7.03 -0.97 3.50
CA VAL A 68 6.00 -0.49 4.43
C VAL A 68 6.36 0.89 5.00
N VAL A 69 7.64 1.11 5.33
CA VAL A 69 8.12 2.38 5.89
C VAL A 69 8.01 3.49 4.84
N GLU A 70 8.43 3.22 3.62
CA GLU A 70 8.36 4.18 2.51
C GLU A 70 6.91 4.49 2.12
N ALA A 71 6.04 3.47 2.07
CA ALA A 71 4.62 3.66 1.86
C ALA A 71 3.98 4.55 2.93
N GLU A 72 4.41 4.42 4.19
CA GLU A 72 3.88 5.23 5.29
C GLU A 72 4.40 6.66 5.23
N ARG A 73 5.67 6.86 4.87
CA ARG A 73 6.26 8.19 4.66
C ARG A 73 5.48 8.97 3.60
N ARG A 74 5.23 8.35 2.44
CA ARG A 74 4.44 8.93 1.36
C ARG A 74 3.01 9.25 1.78
N LEU A 75 2.37 8.33 2.53
CA LEU A 75 1.02 8.58 3.05
C LEU A 75 1.01 9.80 3.98
N LYS A 76 1.99 9.95 4.86
CA LYS A 76 2.10 11.11 5.77
C LYS A 76 2.28 12.42 5.01
N GLU A 77 3.16 12.43 4.01
CA GLU A 77 3.38 13.61 3.16
C GLU A 77 2.08 14.05 2.49
N ILE A 78 1.30 13.11 1.95
CA ILE A 78 0.00 13.40 1.34
C ILE A 78 -0.99 13.94 2.39
N LEU A 79 -1.06 13.33 3.57
CA LEU A 79 -1.99 13.76 4.61
C LEU A 79 -1.65 15.12 5.23
N VAL A 80 -0.38 15.53 5.20
CA VAL A 80 0.06 16.87 5.65
C VAL A 80 -0.12 17.92 4.55
N ALA A 81 0.00 17.52 3.28
CA ALA A 81 -0.20 18.42 2.14
C ALA A 81 -1.68 18.73 1.83
N VAL A 82 -2.61 17.96 2.40
CA VAL A 82 -4.06 18.22 2.28
C VAL A 82 -4.48 19.12 3.47
N PRO A 83 -4.85 20.39 3.22
CA PRO A 83 -5.33 21.30 4.27
C PRO A 83 -6.66 20.87 4.88
#